data_AF-A0A383C2W6-F1
#
_entry.id   AF-A0A383C2W6-F1
#
_cell.length_a   1.000
_cell.length_b   1.000
_cell.length_c   1.000
_cell.angle_alpha   90.00
_cell.angle_beta   90.00
_cell.angle_gamma   90.00
#
_symmetry.space_group_name_H-M   'P 1'
#
loop_
_entity.id
_entity.type
_entity.pdbx_description
1 polymer ?
#
loop_
_entity_poly.entity_id
_entity_poly.type
_entity_poly.pdbx_seq_one_letter_code
_entity_poly.pdbx_strand_id
1 'polypeptide(L)'
;MTVSATKIACGIEYVGTQYCGWQLQDNNLSIQGVVEDAISRVANESVRVFASGRTDSGVHARGQVLHFVTSASRTQNQWREGINTHLPNDINILWAKEITNDFDARRSALSRTYQYLILN
;
A
#
# COMPACT_ATOMS: atom_id res chain seq x y z
N MET A 1 15.22 -20.76 14.77
CA MET A 1 14.91 -19.35 15.09
C MET A 1 13.52 -19.07 14.58
N THR A 2 12.55 -18.86 15.47
CA THR A 2 11.20 -18.44 15.08
C THR A 2 11.31 -17.01 14.56
N VAL A 3 11.14 -16.83 13.25
CA VAL A 3 11.10 -15.48 12.67
C VAL A 3 9.80 -14.84 13.16
N SER A 4 9.90 -13.85 14.03
CA SER A 4 8.73 -13.14 14.56
C SER A 4 8.14 -12.30 13.45
N ALA A 5 6.85 -12.49 13.15
CA ALA A 5 6.15 -11.66 12.19
C ALA A 5 6.09 -10.21 12.69
N THR A 6 6.41 -9.26 11.82
CA THR A 6 6.33 -7.81 12.08
C THR A 6 5.21 -7.21 11.24
N LYS A 7 4.64 -6.10 11.70
CA LYS A 7 3.61 -5.36 10.98
C LYS A 7 4.20 -4.04 10.49
N ILE A 8 4.09 -3.80 9.19
CA ILE A 8 4.60 -2.61 8.53
C ILE A 8 3.42 -1.78 8.03
N ALA A 9 3.42 -0.49 8.31
CA ALA A 9 2.53 0.48 7.69
C ALA A 9 3.29 1.28 6.63
N CYS A 10 2.62 1.59 5.51
CA CYS A 10 3.16 2.41 4.44
C CYS A 10 2.20 3.54 4.08
N GLY A 11 2.75 4.70 3.76
CA GLY A 11 2.05 5.75 3.04
C GLY A 11 2.27 5.58 1.54
N ILE A 12 1.21 5.66 0.76
CA ILE A 12 1.24 5.47 -0.69
C ILE A 12 0.49 6.60 -1.40
N GLU A 13 1.05 7.02 -2.53
CA GLU A 13 0.38 7.86 -3.52
C GLU A 13 0.24 7.12 -4.84
N TYR A 14 -0.78 7.47 -5.62
CA TYR A 14 -0.99 6.88 -6.93
C TYR A 14 -1.87 7.73 -7.84
N VAL A 15 -1.62 7.60 -9.14
CA VAL A 15 -2.52 8.06 -10.20
C VAL A 15 -3.44 6.90 -10.60
N GLY A 16 -4.73 6.98 -10.25
CA GLY A 16 -5.66 5.86 -10.41
C GLY A 16 -6.20 5.60 -11.81
N THR A 17 -5.80 6.37 -12.83
CA THR A 17 -6.45 6.38 -14.16
C THR A 17 -6.30 5.05 -14.92
N GLN A 18 -5.21 4.32 -14.70
CA GLN A 18 -4.91 3.07 -15.39
C GLN A 18 -5.44 1.83 -14.65
N TYR A 19 -6.15 2.02 -13.53
CA TYR A 19 -6.48 0.95 -12.59
C TYR A 19 -7.99 0.85 -12.37
N CYS A 20 -8.47 -0.36 -12.10
CA CYS A 20 -9.86 -0.63 -11.70
C CYS A 20 -10.14 -0.25 -10.22
N GLY A 21 -9.44 0.76 -9.72
CA GLY A 21 -9.47 1.21 -8.34
C GLY A 21 -8.47 0.49 -7.44
N TRP A 22 -8.67 0.65 -6.13
CA TRP A 22 -7.80 0.05 -5.13
C TRP A 22 -7.97 -1.46 -5.07
N GLN A 23 -9.20 -1.93 -4.87
CA GLN A 23 -9.47 -3.31 -4.43
C GLN A 23 -9.16 -4.33 -5.54
N LEU A 24 -8.51 -5.43 -5.17
CA LEU A 24 -8.34 -6.58 -6.04
C LEU A 24 -9.68 -7.08 -6.59
N GLN A 25 -9.70 -7.30 -7.91
CA GLN A 25 -10.83 -7.78 -8.69
C GLN A 25 -10.32 -8.83 -9.68
N ASP A 26 -11.18 -9.77 -10.06
CA ASP A 26 -10.82 -10.79 -11.02
C ASP A 26 -10.53 -10.17 -12.39
N ASN A 27 -9.47 -10.64 -13.04
CA ASN A 27 -9.06 -10.28 -14.41
C ASN A 27 -8.83 -8.78 -14.68
N ASN A 28 -8.65 -7.94 -13.65
CA ASN A 28 -8.43 -6.51 -13.82
C ASN A 28 -7.22 -6.00 -13.01
N LEU A 29 -6.52 -5.01 -13.56
CA LEU A 29 -5.36 -4.41 -12.91
C LEU A 29 -5.82 -3.45 -11.80
N SER A 30 -5.59 -3.85 -10.55
CA SER A 30 -5.91 -3.05 -9.36
C SER A 30 -4.63 -2.55 -8.69
N ILE A 31 -4.72 -1.40 -8.00
CA ILE A 31 -3.59 -0.86 -7.25
C ILE A 31 -3.16 -1.83 -6.14
N GLN A 32 -4.13 -2.46 -5.45
CA GLN A 32 -3.82 -3.46 -4.43
C GLN A 32 -2.99 -4.62 -5.00
N GLY A 33 -3.36 -5.16 -6.17
CA GLY A 33 -2.63 -6.27 -6.78
C GLY A 33 -1.20 -5.90 -7.15
N VAL A 34 -0.99 -4.71 -7.73
CA VAL A 34 0.34 -4.21 -8.09
C VAL A 34 1.21 -3.99 -6.84
N VAL A 35 0.62 -3.42 -5.79
CA VAL A 35 1.32 -3.18 -4.53
C VAL A 35 1.63 -4.49 -3.79
N GLU A 36 0.73 -5.47 -3.80
CA GLU A 36 0.97 -6.80 -3.23
C GLU A 36 2.09 -7.53 -3.97
N ASP A 37 2.16 -7.47 -5.30
CA ASP A 37 3.26 -8.07 -6.06
C ASP A 37 4.61 -7.40 -5.72
N ALA A 38 4.66 -6.07 -5.71
CA ALA A 38 5.87 -5.31 -5.38
C ALA A 38 6.36 -5.61 -3.95
N ILE A 39 5.46 -5.60 -2.96
CA ILE A 39 5.81 -5.94 -1.57
C ILE A 39 6.25 -7.39 -1.47
N SER A 40 5.59 -8.32 -2.15
CA SER A 40 5.91 -9.75 -2.09
C SER A 40 7.31 -10.05 -2.64
N ARG A 41 7.74 -9.36 -3.71
CA ARG A 41 9.11 -9.45 -4.24
C ARG A 41 10.14 -9.00 -3.22
N VAL A 42 9.87 -7.89 -2.54
CA VAL A 42 10.76 -7.37 -1.49
C VAL A 42 10.75 -8.32 -0.30
N ALA A 43 9.59 -8.74 0.19
CA ALA A 43 9.46 -9.64 1.33
C ALA A 43 9.98 -11.05 1.07
N ASN A 44 10.09 -11.46 -0.20
CA ASN A 44 10.36 -12.83 -0.63
C ASN A 44 9.34 -13.85 -0.05
N GLU A 45 8.09 -13.42 0.06
CA GLU A 45 6.93 -14.21 0.48
C GLU A 45 5.66 -13.53 -0.02
N SER A 46 4.56 -14.28 -0.13
CA SER A 46 3.28 -13.69 -0.51
C SER A 46 2.74 -12.81 0.61
N VAL A 47 2.40 -11.57 0.29
CA VAL A 47 1.92 -10.58 1.25
C VAL A 47 0.53 -10.08 0.87
N ARG A 48 -0.36 -10.02 1.86
CA ARG A 48 -1.66 -9.35 1.76
C ARG A 48 -1.57 -7.95 2.37
N VAL A 49 -2.09 -6.94 1.68
CA VAL A 49 -2.18 -5.58 2.22
C VAL A 49 -3.61 -5.20 2.60
N PHE A 50 -3.72 -4.29 3.56
CA PHE A 50 -4.98 -3.73 4.04
C PHE A 50 -4.88 -2.21 4.07
N ALA A 51 -5.71 -1.53 3.26
CA ALA A 51 -5.72 -0.07 3.18
C ALA A 51 -6.70 0.60 4.14
N SER A 52 -6.45 1.88 4.38
CA SER A 52 -7.28 2.75 5.22
C SER A 52 -8.64 3.06 4.59
N GLY A 53 -8.74 3.02 3.27
CA GLY A 53 -9.97 3.14 2.51
C GLY A 53 -9.83 2.55 1.11
N ARG A 54 -10.95 2.20 0.48
CA ARG A 54 -10.98 1.83 -0.94
C ARG A 54 -11.14 3.10 -1.78
N THR A 55 -10.54 3.12 -2.96
CA THR A 55 -10.80 4.11 -4.00
C THR A 55 -11.37 3.41 -5.23
N ASP A 56 -12.33 4.03 -5.90
CA ASP A 56 -12.94 3.51 -7.12
C ASP A 56 -12.01 3.70 -8.33
N SER A 57 -12.36 3.10 -9.47
CA SER A 57 -11.64 3.24 -10.74
C SER A 57 -11.42 4.71 -11.10
N GLY A 58 -10.19 5.06 -11.48
CA GLY A 58 -9.83 6.43 -11.85
C GLY A 58 -9.51 7.37 -10.68
N VAL A 59 -9.86 7.01 -9.44
CA VAL A 59 -9.61 7.88 -8.27
C VAL A 59 -8.14 7.84 -7.85
N HIS A 60 -7.55 9.01 -7.65
CA HIS A 60 -6.16 9.18 -7.19
C HIS A 60 -6.04 9.12 -5.66
N ALA A 61 -4.82 8.94 -5.16
CA ALA A 61 -4.48 9.18 -3.76
C ALA A 61 -3.15 9.90 -3.60
N ARG A 62 -3.08 10.80 -2.62
CA ARG A 62 -1.85 11.53 -2.24
C ARG A 62 -1.24 11.05 -0.93
N GLY A 63 -1.91 10.14 -0.23
CA GLY A 63 -1.55 9.75 1.13
C GLY A 63 -2.46 8.66 1.69
N GLN A 64 -2.82 7.68 0.85
CA GLN A 64 -3.48 6.48 1.32
C GLN A 64 -2.53 5.76 2.28
N VAL A 65 -3.06 5.14 3.33
CA VAL A 65 -2.26 4.34 4.26
C VAL A 65 -2.63 2.88 4.09
N LEU A 66 -1.63 2.01 4.04
CA LEU A 66 -1.81 0.56 4.08
C LEU A 66 -0.98 -0.07 5.18
N HIS A 67 -1.31 -1.30 5.56
CA HIS A 67 -0.43 -2.13 6.36
C HIS A 67 -0.41 -3.57 5.85
N PHE A 68 0.65 -4.29 6.21
CA PHE A 68 0.82 -5.71 5.97
C PHE A 68 1.64 -6.37 7.09
N VAL A 69 1.61 -7.69 7.12
CA VAL A 69 2.40 -8.50 8.06
C VAL A 69 3.38 -9.34 7.27
N THR A 70 4.62 -9.43 7.75
CA THR A 70 5.70 -10.15 7.08
C THR A 70 6.68 -10.76 8.08
N SER A 71 7.32 -11.85 7.70
CA SER A 71 8.46 -12.43 8.39
C SER A 71 9.79 -11.78 7.96
N ALA A 72 9.81 -11.02 6.87
CA ALA A 72 11.01 -10.39 6.36
C ALA A 72 11.47 -9.22 7.26
N SER A 73 12.76 -9.23 7.62
CA SER A 73 13.39 -8.15 8.35
C SER A 73 14.09 -7.19 7.39
N ARG A 74 13.61 -5.95 7.33
CA ARG A 74 14.19 -4.86 6.52
C ARG A 74 14.08 -3.55 7.26
N THR A 75 15.03 -2.65 7.00
CA THR A 75 14.95 -1.26 7.46
C THR A 75 13.83 -0.52 6.74
N GLN A 76 13.35 0.58 7.33
CA GLN A 76 12.37 1.48 6.72
C GLN A 76 12.76 1.91 5.30
N ASN A 77 14.04 2.26 5.08
CA ASN A 77 14.52 2.67 3.75
C ASN A 77 14.54 1.50 2.77
N GLN A 78 14.93 0.30 3.20
CA GLN A 78 14.89 -0.89 2.34
C GLN A 78 13.47 -1.27 1.93
N TRP A 79 12.47 -1.07 2.81
CA TRP A 79 11.07 -1.21 2.43
C TRP A 79 10.67 -0.17 1.39
N ARG A 80 10.86 1.12 1.68
CA ARG A 80 10.46 2.19 0.77
C ARG A 80 11.11 2.07 -0.61
N GLU A 81 12.43 2.07 -0.66
CA GLU A 81 13.18 2.01 -1.91
C GLU A 81 12.96 0.67 -2.62
N GLY A 82 13.04 -0.44 -1.89
CA GLY A 82 12.85 -1.77 -2.47
C GLY A 82 11.49 -1.93 -3.12
N ILE A 83 10.42 -1.49 -2.45
CA ILE A 83 9.06 -1.58 -3.02
C ILE A 83 8.97 -0.68 -4.26
N ASN A 84 9.47 0.56 -4.18
CA ASN A 84 9.43 1.50 -5.31
C ASN A 84 10.19 1.01 -6.54
N THR A 85 11.26 0.23 -6.39
CA THR A 85 11.96 -0.37 -7.56
C THR A 85 11.11 -1.39 -8.33
N HIS A 86 10.03 -1.91 -7.73
CA HIS A 86 9.12 -2.87 -8.34
C HIS A 86 7.75 -2.26 -8.67
N LEU A 87 7.51 -0.99 -8.34
CA LEU A 87 6.28 -0.30 -8.67
C LEU A 87 6.39 0.42 -10.03
N PRO A 88 5.28 0.56 -10.77
CA PRO A 88 5.21 1.46 -11.91
C PRO A 88 5.31 2.92 -11.46
N ASN A 89 5.69 3.81 -12.39
CA ASN A 89 5.93 5.24 -12.10
C ASN A 89 4.70 6.01 -11.59
N ASP A 90 3.50 5.45 -11.72
CA ASP A 90 2.24 6.03 -11.28
C ASP A 90 1.80 5.56 -9.88
N ILE A 91 2.63 4.80 -9.17
CA ILE A 91 2.43 4.36 -7.78
C ILE A 91 3.74 4.53 -7.01
N ASN A 92 3.70 5.14 -5.82
CA ASN A 92 4.90 5.41 -5.03
C ASN A 92 4.66 5.24 -3.52
N ILE A 93 5.56 4.52 -2.85
CA ILE A 93 5.65 4.47 -1.38
C ILE A 93 6.38 5.71 -0.90
N LEU A 94 5.68 6.52 -0.11
CA LEU A 94 6.19 7.75 0.49
C LEU A 94 7.05 7.44 1.73
N TRP A 95 6.60 6.49 2.53
CA TRP A 95 7.25 6.06 3.77
C TRP A 95 6.80 4.64 4.13
N ALA A 96 7.63 3.94 4.90
CA ALA A 96 7.33 2.64 5.49
C ALA A 96 7.77 2.65 6.96
N LYS A 97 7.01 2.04 7.87
CA LYS A 97 7.34 2.05 9.30
C LYS A 97 6.84 0.77 9.96
N GLU A 98 7.69 0.15 10.78
CA GLU A 98 7.26 -0.91 11.69
C GLU A 98 6.34 -0.32 12.76
N ILE A 99 5.18 -0.94 12.95
CA ILE A 99 4.16 -0.48 13.88
C ILE A 99 3.68 -1.65 14.76
N THR A 100 2.97 -1.32 15.84
CA THR A 100 2.49 -2.33 16.78
C THR A 100 1.44 -3.24 16.15
N ASN A 101 1.34 -4.47 16.65
CA ASN A 101 0.39 -5.46 16.11
C ASN A 101 -1.08 -5.02 16.24
N ASP A 102 -1.41 -4.07 17.13
CA ASP A 102 -2.77 -3.54 17.31
C ASP A 102 -3.20 -2.55 16.22
N PHE A 103 -2.26 -2.04 15.42
CA PHE A 103 -2.60 -1.10 14.34
C PHE A 103 -3.37 -1.80 13.22
N ASP A 104 -4.43 -1.15 12.73
CA ASP A 104 -5.18 -1.53 11.56
C ASP A 104 -5.44 -0.27 10.73
N ALA A 105 -4.87 -0.20 9.51
CA ALA A 105 -4.98 0.99 8.66
C ALA A 105 -6.43 1.48 8.48
N ARG A 106 -7.42 0.58 8.46
CA ARG A 106 -8.84 0.93 8.34
C ARG A 106 -9.44 1.32 9.68
N ARG A 107 -9.23 0.53 10.73
CA ARG A 107 -9.92 0.73 12.02
C ARG A 107 -9.27 1.80 12.90
N SER A 108 -7.95 1.97 12.81
CA SER A 108 -7.19 2.99 13.54
C SER A 108 -7.29 4.38 12.93
N ALA A 109 -7.78 4.52 11.70
CA ALA A 109 -7.95 5.81 11.05
C ALA A 109 -9.11 6.62 11.65
N LEU A 110 -8.82 7.81 12.17
CA LEU A 110 -9.80 8.71 12.79
C LEU A 110 -10.71 9.40 11.76
N SER A 111 -10.17 9.76 10.61
CA SER A 111 -10.88 10.44 9.52
C SER A 111 -10.23 10.14 8.17
N ARG A 112 -10.95 10.45 7.08
CA ARG A 112 -10.42 10.44 5.71
C ARG A 112 -10.82 11.75 5.04
N THR A 113 -9.94 12.29 4.22
CA THR A 113 -10.16 13.56 3.51
C THR A 113 -10.07 13.32 2.01
N TYR A 114 -11.05 13.86 1.27
CA TYR A 114 -11.11 13.79 -0.18
C TYR A 114 -11.08 15.21 -0.75
N GLN A 115 -10.40 15.38 -1.88
CA GLN A 115 -10.36 16.64 -2.62
C GLN A 115 -10.88 16.39 -4.03
N TYR A 116 -11.82 17.22 -4.46
CA TYR A 116 -12.32 17.23 -5.83
C TYR A 116 -11.78 18.49 -6.54
N LEU A 117 -11.15 18.31 -7.69
CA LEU A 117 -10.61 19.40 -8.51
C LEU A 117 -11.52 19.58 -9.72
N ILE A 118 -12.13 20.76 -9.85
CA ILE A 118 -13.01 21.13 -10.96
C ILE A 118 -12.35 22.30 -11.68
N LEU A 119 -12.08 22.13 -12.98
CA LEU A 119 -11.67 23.21 -13.86
C LEU A 119 -12.93 23.80 -14.50
N ASN A 120 -13.21 25.07 -14.23
CA ASN A 120 -14.38 25.80 -14.72
C ASN A 120 -14.02 26.67 -15.94
#